data_AF-A0A519MHH9-F1
#
_entry.id   AF-A0A519MHH9-F1
#
_cell.length_a   1.000
_cell.length_b   1.000
_cell.length_c   1.000
_cell.angle_alpha   90.00
_cell.angle_beta   90.00
_cell.angle_gamma   90.00
#
_symmetry.space_group_name_H-M   'P 1'
#
loop_
_entity.id
_entity.type
_entity.pdbx_description
1 polymer ?
#
loop_
_entity_poly.entity_id
_entity_poly.type
_entity_poly.pdbx_seq_one_letter_code
_entity_poly.pdbx_strand_id
1 'polypeptide(L)'
;ANGDRVDERLWTAVAREIGGRSNSTSLVGTPEQVADALLKYYDLGITTFLIRGFDPLVDAIDYGRELLPLVRAKVAERDGEHAAHTLRKAA
;
A
#
# COMPACT_ATOMS: atom_id res chain seq x y z
N ALA A 1 -11.39 5.19 14.87
CA ALA A 1 -12.24 4.97 13.67
C ALA A 1 -13.31 3.95 14.03
N ASN A 2 -14.57 4.17 13.63
CA ASN A 2 -15.70 3.28 13.93
C ASN A 2 -16.17 2.60 12.63
N GLY A 3 -16.35 1.27 12.64
CA GLY A 3 -16.89 0.49 11.52
C GLY A 3 -15.88 -0.43 10.82
N ASP A 4 -16.36 -1.16 9.80
CA ASP A 4 -15.62 -2.21 9.07
C ASP A 4 -14.46 -1.67 8.22
N ARG A 5 -14.52 -0.39 7.86
CA ARG A 5 -13.48 0.34 7.16
C ARG A 5 -12.98 1.45 8.09
N VAL A 6 -11.70 1.37 8.46
CA VAL A 6 -11.11 2.25 9.50
C VAL A 6 -10.19 3.34 8.94
N ASP A 7 -9.93 3.31 7.64
CA ASP A 7 -9.23 4.34 6.86
C ASP A 7 -9.79 4.37 5.42
N GLU A 8 -9.28 5.19 4.51
CA GLU A 8 -9.77 5.31 3.13
C GLU A 8 -9.92 3.94 2.46
N ARG A 9 -8.93 3.05 2.63
CA ARG A 9 -8.89 1.72 2.01
C ARG A 9 -8.71 0.57 2.98
N LEU A 10 -8.46 0.85 4.27
CA LEU A 10 -8.20 -0.19 5.27
C LEU A 10 -9.49 -0.87 5.70
N TRP A 11 -9.69 -2.09 5.20
CA TRP A 11 -10.81 -2.96 5.53
C TRP A 11 -10.43 -3.92 6.65
N THR A 12 -11.30 -4.03 7.67
CA THR A 12 -11.09 -4.84 8.89
C THR A 12 -12.17 -5.92 9.11
N ALA A 13 -13.30 -5.90 8.39
CA ALA A 13 -14.38 -6.88 8.60
C ALA A 13 -13.95 -8.34 8.41
N VAL A 14 -13.00 -8.62 7.50
CA VAL A 14 -12.49 -9.99 7.29
C VAL A 14 -11.86 -10.54 8.57
N ALA A 15 -11.18 -9.70 9.35
CA ALA A 15 -10.64 -10.09 10.65
C ALA A 15 -11.73 -10.45 11.66
N ARG A 16 -12.91 -9.80 11.60
CA ARG A 16 -14.04 -10.12 12.49
C ARG A 16 -14.60 -11.51 12.18
N GLU A 17 -14.83 -11.83 10.91
CA GLU A 17 -15.50 -13.08 10.51
C GLU A 17 -14.69 -14.35 10.84
N ILE A 18 -13.37 -14.25 10.89
CA ILE A 18 -12.48 -15.37 11.24
C ILE A 18 -12.05 -15.38 12.72
N GLY A 19 -12.71 -14.57 13.56
CA GLY A 19 -12.47 -14.53 15.01
C GLY A 19 -11.15 -13.87 15.42
N GLY A 20 -10.69 -12.85 14.68
CA GLY A 20 -9.52 -12.04 15.02
C GLY A 20 -8.18 -12.78 14.90
N ARG A 21 -8.17 -13.97 14.31
CA ARG A 21 -6.94 -14.72 14.06
C ARG A 21 -6.32 -14.26 12.73
N SER A 22 -5.01 -14.03 12.70
CA SER A 22 -4.19 -13.67 11.52
C SER A 22 -4.16 -12.19 11.10
N ASN A 23 -3.25 -11.88 10.16
CA ASN A 23 -3.06 -10.60 9.48
C ASN A 23 -4.20 -10.38 8.48
N SER A 24 -5.36 -9.98 8.98
CA SER A 24 -6.64 -10.13 8.26
C SER A 24 -7.32 -8.80 7.95
N THR A 25 -6.50 -7.74 7.91
CA THR A 25 -6.87 -6.44 7.37
C THR A 25 -6.30 -6.29 5.97
N SER A 26 -7.02 -5.63 5.07
CA SER A 26 -6.60 -5.47 3.67
C SER A 26 -6.85 -4.06 3.17
N LEU A 27 -5.96 -3.57 2.30
CA LEU A 27 -6.23 -2.40 1.47
C LEU A 27 -7.07 -2.87 0.28
N VAL A 28 -8.28 -2.33 0.11
CA VAL A 28 -9.24 -2.78 -0.92
C VAL A 28 -9.56 -1.65 -1.90
N GLY A 29 -9.40 -1.90 -3.19
CA GLY A 29 -9.63 -0.95 -4.28
C GLY A 29 -9.02 -1.44 -5.60
N THR A 30 -8.96 -0.56 -6.61
CA THR A 30 -8.20 -0.83 -7.85
C THR A 30 -6.69 -0.84 -7.56
N PRO A 31 -5.84 -1.39 -8.45
CA PRO A 31 -4.38 -1.37 -8.28
C PRO A 31 -3.83 0.04 -8.04
N GLU A 32 -4.35 1.05 -8.72
CA GLU A 32 -3.95 2.45 -8.55
C GLU A 32 -4.30 2.97 -7.15
N GLN A 33 -5.52 2.69 -6.68
CA GLN A 33 -5.99 3.11 -5.36
C GLN A 33 -5.19 2.43 -4.24
N VAL A 34 -4.84 1.16 -4.41
CA VAL A 34 -4.01 0.42 -3.46
C VAL A 34 -2.57 0.94 -3.48
N ALA A 35 -2.01 1.24 -4.66
CA ALA A 35 -0.71 1.87 -4.77
C ALA A 35 -0.69 3.21 -4.03
N ASP A 36 -1.66 4.09 -4.27
CA ASP A 36 -1.77 5.38 -3.56
C ASP A 36 -1.84 5.21 -2.04
N ALA A 37 -2.56 4.20 -1.55
CA ALA A 37 -2.62 3.89 -0.13
C ALA A 37 -1.27 3.39 0.44
N LEU A 38 -0.55 2.53 -0.27
CA LEU A 38 0.81 2.10 0.12
C LEU A 38 1.78 3.28 0.19
N LEU A 39 1.67 4.19 -0.76
CA LEU A 39 2.48 5.37 -0.85
C LEU A 39 2.23 6.32 0.35
N LYS A 40 1.02 6.41 0.91
CA LYS A 40 0.81 7.15 2.17
C LYS A 40 1.66 6.60 3.33
N TYR A 41 1.87 5.29 3.41
CA TYR A 41 2.79 4.70 4.41
C TYR A 41 4.25 4.98 4.08
N TYR A 42 4.60 4.99 2.79
CA TYR A 42 5.93 5.35 2.33
C TYR A 42 6.31 6.77 2.76
N ASP A 43 5.38 7.74 2.67
CA ASP A 43 5.60 9.12 3.12
C ASP A 43 5.84 9.23 4.63
N LEU A 44 5.37 8.25 5.41
CA LEU A 44 5.64 8.13 6.84
C LEU A 44 7.00 7.46 7.13
N GLY A 45 7.77 7.11 6.10
CA GLY A 45 9.08 6.46 6.20
C GLY A 45 9.05 4.94 6.16
N ILE A 46 7.91 4.31 5.88
CA ILE A 46 7.82 2.85 5.76
C ILE A 46 8.23 2.42 4.35
N THR A 47 9.39 1.80 4.22
CA THR A 47 9.98 1.45 2.92
C THR A 47 9.87 -0.03 2.56
N THR A 48 9.50 -0.88 3.52
CA THR A 48 9.39 -2.33 3.32
C THR A 48 7.96 -2.78 3.56
N PHE A 49 7.36 -3.41 2.54
CA PHE A 49 6.00 -3.94 2.60
C PHE A 49 6.02 -5.46 2.45
N LEU A 50 5.39 -6.15 3.40
CA LEU A 50 5.09 -7.57 3.31
C LEU A 50 3.61 -7.72 2.93
N ILE A 51 3.35 -8.15 1.70
CA ILE A 51 2.00 -8.29 1.16
C ILE A 51 1.69 -9.78 1.03
N ARG A 52 0.51 -10.20 1.49
CA ARG A 52 -0.01 -11.55 1.36
C ARG A 52 -1.46 -11.49 0.91
N GLY A 53 -1.77 -12.25 -0.13
CA GLY A 53 -3.13 -12.45 -0.62
C GLY A 53 -3.90 -13.57 0.08
N PHE A 54 -5.15 -13.78 -0.34
CA PHE A 54 -5.99 -14.89 0.10
C PHE A 54 -5.75 -16.16 -0.73
N ASP A 55 -5.42 -16.02 -2.01
CA ASP A 55 -4.92 -17.08 -2.90
C ASP A 55 -3.45 -16.77 -3.26
N PRO A 56 -2.46 -17.34 -2.52
CA PRO A 56 -1.09 -16.85 -2.55
C PRO A 56 -0.44 -16.83 -3.94
N LEU A 57 -0.73 -17.82 -4.79
CA LEU A 57 -0.08 -17.91 -6.10
C LEU A 57 -0.70 -16.93 -7.09
N VAL A 58 -2.03 -16.93 -7.20
CA VAL A 58 -2.77 -16.05 -8.12
C VAL A 58 -2.55 -14.59 -7.73
N ASP A 59 -2.66 -14.28 -6.43
CA ASP A 59 -2.49 -12.94 -5.92
C ASP A 59 -1.05 -12.43 -6.14
N ALA A 60 -0.03 -13.27 -5.95
CA ALA A 60 1.36 -12.87 -6.20
C ALA A 60 1.60 -12.51 -7.68
N ILE A 61 1.00 -13.27 -8.60
CA ILE A 61 1.08 -12.98 -10.05
C ILE A 61 0.39 -11.65 -10.35
N ASP A 62 -0.80 -11.42 -9.81
CA ASP A 62 -1.56 -10.19 -10.06
C ASP A 62 -0.92 -8.97 -9.42
N TYR A 63 -0.32 -9.10 -8.23
CA TYR A 63 0.51 -8.05 -7.65
C TYR A 63 1.69 -7.71 -8.55
N GLY A 64 2.37 -8.74 -9.09
CA GLY A 64 3.49 -8.56 -10.00
C GLY A 64 3.12 -7.82 -11.28
N ARG A 65 1.92 -8.09 -11.82
CA ARG A 65 1.44 -7.53 -13.08
C ARG A 65 0.84 -6.14 -12.93
N GLU A 66 -0.03 -5.95 -11.94
CA GLU A 66 -0.90 -4.77 -11.85
C GLU A 66 -0.42 -3.76 -10.79
N LEU A 67 0.10 -4.23 -9.66
CA LEU A 67 0.36 -3.37 -8.50
C LEU A 67 1.81 -2.90 -8.41
N LEU A 68 2.78 -3.81 -8.49
CA LEU A 68 4.19 -3.50 -8.28
C LEU A 68 4.75 -2.46 -9.28
N PRO A 69 4.39 -2.47 -10.58
CA PRO A 69 4.85 -1.43 -11.50
C PRO A 69 4.37 -0.03 -11.08
N LEU A 70 3.11 0.11 -10.66
CA LEU A 70 2.52 1.37 -10.21
C LEU A 70 3.21 1.90 -8.95
N VAL A 71 3.42 1.02 -7.96
CA VAL A 71 4.10 1.39 -6.71
C VAL A 71 5.52 1.88 -6.99
N ARG A 72 6.28 1.15 -7.83
CA ARG A 72 7.66 1.52 -8.18
C ARG A 72 7.74 2.86 -8.91
N ALA A 73 6.83 3.11 -9.86
CA ALA A 73 6.79 4.38 -10.57
C ALA A 73 6.53 5.56 -9.62
N LYS A 74 5.56 5.42 -8.71
CA LYS A 74 5.21 6.47 -7.74
C LYS A 74 6.30 6.70 -6.69
N VAL A 75 6.99 5.64 -6.25
CA VAL A 75 8.16 5.79 -5.36
C VAL A 75 9.27 6.59 -6.07
N ALA A 76 9.58 6.24 -7.32
CA ALA A 76 10.61 6.94 -8.09
C ALA A 76 10.27 8.43 -8.30
N GLU A 77 9.00 8.76 -8.53
CA GLU A 77 8.52 10.14 -8.62
C GLU A 77 8.82 10.92 -7.32
N ARG A 78 8.44 10.36 -6.17
CA ARG A 78 8.65 11.00 -4.85
C ARG A 78 10.11 11.16 -4.48
N ASP A 79 10.92 10.14 -4.75
CA ASP A 79 12.36 10.22 -4.54
C ASP A 79 12.99 11.34 -5.39
N GLY A 80 12.54 11.48 -6.63
CA GLY A 80 12.91 12.58 -7.50
C GLY A 80 12.51 13.96 -6.95
N GLU A 81 11.28 14.09 -6.45
CA GLU A 81 10.77 15.32 -5.82
C GLU A 81 11.56 15.68 -4.56
N HIS A 82 11.84 14.71 -3.69
CA HIS A 82 12.63 14.91 -2.47
C HIS A 82 14.07 15.34 -2.78
N ALA A 83 14.70 14.73 -3.79
CA ALA A 83 16.03 15.13 -4.24
C ALA A 83 16.03 16.57 -4.78
N ALA A 84 15.07 16.92 -5.63
CA ALA A 84 14.92 18.26 -6.19
C ALA A 84 14.68 19.33 -5.11
N HIS A 85 13.83 19.02 -4.12
CA HIS A 85 13.59 19.90 -2.98
C HIS A 85 14.86 20.13 -2.15
N THR A 86 15.64 19.08 -1.90
CA THR A 86 16.90 19.16 -1.15
C THR A 86 17.92 20.05 -1.86
N LEU A 87 18.07 19.89 -3.18
CA LEU A 87 18.97 20.72 -3.99
C LEU A 87 18.57 22.20 -3.98
N ARG A 88 17.27 22.50 -4.10
CA ARG A 88 16.76 23.89 -4.04
C ARG A 88 17.03 24.57 -2.70
N LYS A 89 16.99 23.82 -1.59
CA LYS A 89 17.28 24.35 -0.26
C LYS A 89 18.77 24.61 -0.02
N ALA A 90 19.64 23.92 -0.75
CA ALA A 90 21.10 24.03 -0.62
C ALA A 90 21.72 25.15 -1.48
N ALA A 91 20.98 25.66 -2.47
CA ALA A 91 21.36 26.77 -3.35
C ALA A 91 20.94 28.12 -2.75
#